data_AF-A0A101VXQ7-F1
#
_entry.id   AF-A0A101VXQ7-F1
#
_cell.length_a   1.000
_cell.length_b   1.000
_cell.length_c   1.000
_cell.angle_alpha   90.00
_cell.angle_beta   90.00
_cell.angle_gamma   90.00
#
_symmetry.space_group_name_H-M   'P 1'
#
loop_
_entity.id
_entity.type
_entity.pdbx_description
1 polymer ?
#
loop_
_entity_poly.entity_id
_entity_poly.type
_entity_poly.pdbx_seq_one_letter_code
_entity_poly.pdbx_strand_id
1 'polypeptide(L)' 'MTYFDQKRYFEILKKYEKKFEKEERDDYKMLVKRHKDDEDLDKLSYQRLMNLYEKYHVNRAKKNFDHLFKKPETDN' A
#
# COMPACT_ATOMS: atom_id res chain seq x y z
N MET A 1 -1.51 -14.89 7.88
CA MET A 1 -2.18 -13.97 6.95
C MET A 1 -2.99 -14.82 5.99
N THR A 2 -4.25 -14.52 5.76
CA THR A 2 -5.13 -15.33 4.92
C THR A 2 -5.03 -14.90 3.45
N TYR A 3 -5.51 -15.73 2.51
CA TYR A 3 -5.65 -15.36 1.09
C TYR A 3 -6.47 -14.06 0.92
N PHE A 4 -7.46 -13.85 1.79
CA PHE A 4 -8.26 -12.63 1.83
C PHE A 4 -7.43 -11.38 2.16
N ASP A 5 -6.54 -11.48 3.15
CA ASP A 5 -5.63 -10.38 3.51
C ASP A 5 -4.63 -10.08 2.38
N GLN A 6 -4.10 -11.12 1.72
CA GLN A 6 -3.22 -10.97 0.57
C GLN A 6 -3.93 -10.23 -0.58
N LYS A 7 -5.15 -10.64 -0.93
CA LYS A 7 -5.96 -9.96 -1.94
C LYS A 7 -6.19 -8.49 -1.58
N ARG A 8 -6.51 -8.20 -0.32
CA ARG A 8 -6.69 -6.84 0.19
C ARG A 8 -5.42 -5.99 0.01
N TYR A 9 -4.25 -6.55 0.27
CA TYR A 9 -2.98 -5.84 0.02
C TYR A 9 -2.77 -5.52 -1.45
N PHE A 10 -3.01 -6.46 -2.36
CA PHE A 10 -2.94 -6.19 -3.80
C PHE A 10 -3.92 -5.09 -4.23
N GLU A 11 -5.16 -5.11 -3.74
CA GLU A 11 -6.15 -4.06 -4.06
C GLU A 11 -5.72 -2.66 -3.57
N ILE A 12 -5.12 -2.58 -2.39
CA ILE A 12 -4.60 -1.33 -1.84
C ILE A 12 -3.38 -0.87 -2.64
N LEU A 13 -2.41 -1.75 -2.86
CA LEU A 13 -1.16 -1.47 -3.56
C LEU A 13 -1.37 -1.10 -5.02
N LYS A 14 -2.40 -1.64 -5.68
CA LYS A 14 -2.80 -1.25 -7.03
C LYS A 14 -3.06 0.26 -7.16
N LYS A 15 -3.54 0.92 -6.09
CA LYS A 15 -3.74 2.38 -6.07
C LYS A 15 -2.41 3.15 -6.01
N TYR A 16 -1.37 2.51 -5.50
CA TYR A 16 -0.04 3.08 -5.33
C TYR A 16 0.95 2.67 -6.44
N GLU A 17 0.57 1.77 -7.35
CA GLU A 17 1.41 1.27 -8.45
C GLU A 17 2.05 2.39 -9.30
N LYS A 18 1.33 3.50 -9.49
CA LYS A 18 1.84 4.69 -10.20
C LYS A 18 2.99 5.40 -9.46
N LYS A 19 3.10 5.21 -8.15
CA LYS A 19 4.11 5.82 -7.26
C LYS A 19 5.26 4.88 -6.92
N PHE A 20 5.20 3.63 -7.37
CA PHE A 20 6.29 2.68 -7.18
C PHE A 20 7.51 3.09 -7.98
N GLU A 21 8.67 2.85 -7.40
CA GLU A 21 9.93 2.90 -8.14
C GLU A 21 9.95 1.75 -9.16
N LYS A 22 10.88 1.83 -10.12
CA LYS A 22 10.93 0.87 -11.23
C LYS A 22 11.09 -0.57 -10.72
N GLU A 23 12.03 -0.79 -9.81
CA GLU A 23 12.31 -2.11 -9.22
C GLU A 23 11.11 -2.65 -8.42
N GLU A 24 10.50 -1.79 -7.60
CA GLU A 24 9.31 -2.12 -6.80
C GLU A 24 8.10 -2.46 -7.67
N ARG A 25 7.95 -1.77 -8.80
CA ARG A 25 6.89 -2.05 -9.77
C ARG A 25 7.11 -3.41 -10.42
N ASP A 26 8.33 -3.75 -10.78
CA ASP A 26 8.65 -5.02 -11.41
C ASP A 26 8.45 -6.18 -10.42
N ASP A 27 8.88 -6.02 -9.17
CA ASP A 27 8.59 -6.93 -8.06
C ASP A 27 7.07 -7.08 -7.85
N TYR A 28 6.34 -5.97 -7.76
CA TYR A 28 4.89 -6.00 -7.57
C TYR A 28 4.17 -6.72 -8.71
N LYS A 29 4.56 -6.52 -9.97
CA LYS A 29 3.99 -7.24 -11.11
C LYS A 29 4.23 -8.75 -11.03
N MET A 30 5.40 -9.16 -10.57
CA MET A 30 5.72 -10.57 -10.36
C MET A 30 4.83 -11.19 -9.27
N LEU A 31 4.65 -10.47 -8.15
CA LEU A 31 3.76 -10.88 -7.05
C LEU A 31 2.29 -10.99 -7.50
N VAL A 32 1.81 -10.04 -8.32
CA VAL A 32 0.46 -10.05 -8.88
C VAL A 32 0.25 -11.23 -9.82
N LYS A 33 1.23 -11.58 -10.65
CA LYS A 33 1.14 -12.77 -11.53
C LYS A 33 0.96 -14.04 -10.71
N ARG A 34 1.85 -14.29 -9.75
CA ARG A 34 1.75 -15.46 -8.85
C ARG A 34 0.39 -15.55 -8.15
N HIS A 35 -0.11 -14.42 -7.66
CA HIS A 35 -1.44 -14.39 -7.03
C HIS A 35 -2.60 -14.69 -8.01
N LYS A 36 -2.47 -14.32 -9.30
CA LYS A 36 -3.48 -14.63 -10.33
C LYS A 36 -3.44 -16.07 -10.78
N ASP A 37 -2.25 -16.67 -10.78
CA ASP A 37 -2.03 -18.06 -11.15
C ASP A 37 -2.39 -19.01 -9.98
N ASP A 38 -2.96 -18.47 -8.88
CA ASP A 38 -3.25 -19.14 -7.60
C ASP A 38 -2.02 -19.89 -7.02
N GLU A 39 -0.82 -19.42 -7.37
CA GLU A 39 0.44 -19.89 -6.78
C GLU A 39 0.62 -19.28 -5.39
N ASP A 40 1.04 -20.13 -4.44
CA ASP A 40 1.46 -19.68 -3.12
C ASP A 40 2.69 -18.79 -3.24
N LEU A 41 2.63 -17.61 -2.60
CA LEU A 41 3.82 -16.77 -2.49
C LEU A 41 4.80 -17.44 -1.52
N ASP A 42 6.09 -17.44 -1.85
CA ASP A 42 7.10 -17.84 -0.88
C ASP A 42 7.28 -16.77 0.20
N LYS A 43 7.96 -17.14 1.29
CA LYS A 43 8.20 -16.23 2.43
C LYS A 43 8.84 -14.91 2.00
N LEU A 44 9.75 -14.95 1.03
CA LEU A 44 10.42 -13.75 0.51
C LEU A 44 9.44 -12.84 -0.25
N SER A 45 8.61 -13.41 -1.12
CA SER A 45 7.56 -12.68 -1.84
C SER A 45 6.56 -12.03 -0.89
N TYR A 46 6.16 -12.75 0.16
CA TYR A 46 5.29 -12.20 1.19
C TYR A 46 5.91 -11.00 1.90
N GLN A 47 7.19 -11.09 2.25
CA GLN A 47 7.88 -9.99 2.90
C GLN A 47 7.98 -8.77 1.99
N ARG A 48 8.21 -8.95 0.69
CA ARG A 48 8.19 -7.86 -0.29
C ARG A 48 6.80 -7.21 -0.39
N LEU A 49 5.73 -8.00 -0.44
CA LEU A 49 4.35 -7.49 -0.47
C LEU A 49 4.05 -6.62 0.77
N MET A 50 4.47 -7.08 1.95
CA MET A 50 4.28 -6.37 3.21
C MET A 50 5.10 -5.08 3.26
N ASN A 51 6.35 -5.11 2.83
CA ASN A 51 7.21 -3.92 2.75
C ASN A 51 6.60 -2.85 1.84
N LEU A 52 6.06 -3.22 0.67
CA LEU A 52 5.37 -2.29 -0.22
C LEU A 52 4.13 -1.69 0.46
N TYR A 53 3.36 -2.51 1.17
CA TYR A 53 2.18 -2.06 1.90
C TYR A 53 2.54 -1.06 2.99
N GLU A 54 3.57 -1.36 3.78
CA GLU A 54 4.04 -0.45 4.83
C GLU A 54 4.60 0.85 4.24
N LYS A 55 5.42 0.78 3.19
CA LYS A 55 6.01 1.96 2.53
C LYS A 55 4.95 2.91 1.99
N TYR A 56 3.93 2.39 1.30
CA TYR A 56 3.00 3.23 0.53
C TYR A 56 1.65 3.49 1.20
N HIS A 57 1.18 2.59 2.07
CA HIS A 57 -0.11 2.71 2.74
C HIS A 57 0.03 3.14 4.21
N VAL A 58 0.92 2.50 4.98
CA VAL A 58 1.04 2.74 6.43
C VAL A 58 1.90 3.97 6.74
N ASN A 59 3.08 4.06 6.13
CA ASN A 59 4.00 5.20 6.27
C ASN A 59 3.60 6.42 5.43
N ARG A 60 2.37 6.43 4.91
CA ARG A 60 1.82 7.64 4.32
C ARG A 60 1.64 8.64 5.46
N ALA A 61 2.55 9.62 5.55
CA ALA A 61 2.41 10.74 6.47
C ALA A 61 0.98 11.25 6.40
N LYS A 62 0.18 11.01 7.45
CA LYS A 62 -1.15 11.60 7.57
C LYS A 62 -0.91 13.10 7.57
N LYS A 63 -1.23 13.76 6.45
CA LYS A 63 -1.31 15.21 6.44
C LYS A 63 -2.40 15.56 7.45
N ASN A 64 -2.02 16.06 8.62
CA ASN A 64 -2.97 16.62 9.58
C ASN A 64 -3.56 17.86 8.93
N PHE A 65 -4.81 17.73 8.49
CA PHE A 65 -5.58 18.83 7.89
C PHE A 65 -6.41 19.58 8.95
N ASP A 66 -6.21 19.31 10.24
CA ASP A 66 -6.86 20.02 11.36
C ASP A 66 -6.75 21.55 11.23
N HIS A 67 -5.64 22.04 10.69
CA HIS A 67 -5.39 23.48 10.50
C HIS A 67 -6.27 24.11 9.40
N LEU A 68 -6.84 23.33 8.47
CA LEU A 68 -7.74 23.84 7.42
C LEU A 68 -9.18 24.02 7.91
N PHE A 69 -9.54 23.47 9.07
CA PHE A 69 -10.89 23.51 9.61
C PHE A 69 -11.02 24.33 10.91
N LYS A 70 -9.92 24.92 11.40
CA LYS A 70 -10.02 25.88 12.50
C LYS A 70 -10.76 27.11 12.00
N LYS A 71 -12.00 27.26 12.47
CA LYS A 71 -12.80 28.49 12.28
C LYS A 71 -11.97 29.68 12.79
N PRO A 72 -11.99 30.83 12.10
CA PRO A 72 -11.40 32.04 12.66
C PRO A 72 -12.05 32.28 14.03
N GLU A 73 -11.22 32.36 15.07
CA GLU A 73 -11.67 32.76 16.40
C GLU A 73 -12.42 34.08 16.23
N THR A 74 -13.72 34.03 16.52
CA THR A 74 -14.55 35.23 16.55
C THR A 74 -14.14 35.95 17.83
N ASP A 75 -13.28 36.94 17.66
CA ASP A 75 -12.90 37.93 18.69
C ASP A 75 -14.17 38.58 19.25
N ASN A 76 -14.38 38.46 20.56
CA ASN A 76 -15.38 39.18 21.34
C ASN A 76 -14.93 39.29 22.80
#